data_AF-A0A4Y3TS24-F1
#
_entry.id   AF-A0A4Y3TS24-F1
#
_cell.length_a   1.000
_cell.length_b   1.000
_cell.length_c   1.000
_cell.angle_alpha   90.00
_cell.angle_beta   90.00
_cell.angle_gamma   90.00
#
_symmetry.space_group_name_H-M   'P 1'
#
loop_
_entity.id
_entity.type
_entity.pdbx_description
1 polymer ?
#
loop_
_entity_poly.entity_id
_entity_poly.type
_entity_poly.pdbx_seq_one_letter_code
_entity_poly.pdbx_strand_id
1 'polypeptide(L)'
;MNSIPGIGTGGRITMAHGGGGTAMRALIDTLFLEAFSATPHAPQEDQARLPLEALAAGGDRLAFTTDSFVVEPLEFPGGNIGTLAVCGTVNDLAVGGARPVALSAAFILAEGLELACLRRIVASMAECAREAGVRIVTGDTKVVPKGACDGLYVTTSGVGIIPAGCNISIAAAQPGDVVLVNGTLGDHGAAILCARGDLALDVAIASDCAPLGGLVETLLAAAPGTRSLRDATRGGVAGVLSELAEASAVSLTLDETALPVRPEVVGVCDILGLEPLFLANEGKLVAVVPQTEAETALAALRAHPLGRQAAAIGTVGEAGPYGPSVVLRNAFGGRRTVTMPSGEQLPRIC
;
A
#
# COMPACT_ATOMS: atom_id res chain seq x y z
N MET A 1 27.89 -8.64 19.01
CA MET A 1 26.43 -8.82 18.82
C MET A 1 25.88 -9.36 20.13
N ASN A 2 25.17 -8.53 20.89
CA ASN A 2 24.61 -8.95 22.16
C ASN A 2 23.55 -10.03 21.90
N SER A 3 23.70 -11.20 22.50
CA SER A 3 22.71 -12.28 22.41
C SER A 3 21.42 -11.83 23.07
N ILE A 4 20.30 -11.83 22.35
CA ILE A 4 18.97 -11.61 22.94
C ILE A 4 18.69 -12.78 23.90
N PRO A 5 18.49 -12.53 25.21
CA PRO A 5 18.17 -13.58 26.17
C PRO A 5 16.86 -14.27 25.83
N GLY A 6 16.78 -15.58 26.04
CA GLY A 6 15.55 -16.36 25.83
C GLY A 6 15.33 -16.85 24.39
N ILE A 7 16.26 -16.56 23.46
CA ILE A 7 16.24 -17.13 22.11
C ILE A 7 16.36 -18.65 22.17
N GLY A 8 15.44 -19.33 21.49
CA GLY A 8 15.35 -20.78 21.45
C GLY A 8 16.40 -21.42 20.54
N THR A 9 16.43 -22.75 20.53
CA THR A 9 17.31 -23.53 19.67
C THR A 9 17.16 -23.13 18.20
N GLY A 10 18.28 -22.99 17.49
CA GLY A 10 18.28 -22.56 16.09
C GLY A 10 17.95 -21.08 15.85
N GLY A 11 18.00 -20.23 16.88
CA GLY A 11 17.79 -18.78 16.70
C GLY A 11 16.32 -18.37 16.56
N ARG A 12 15.42 -19.05 17.28
CA ARG A 12 13.97 -18.85 17.16
C ARG A 12 13.38 -18.05 18.31
N ILE A 13 12.32 -17.29 18.01
CA ILE A 13 11.50 -16.57 18.99
C ILE A 13 10.78 -17.58 19.88
N THR A 14 10.83 -17.36 21.19
CA THR A 14 10.11 -18.12 22.22
C THR A 14 9.03 -17.25 22.87
N MET A 15 8.09 -17.88 23.58
CA MET A 15 7.06 -17.19 24.37
C MET A 15 7.63 -16.15 25.36
N ALA A 16 8.87 -16.31 25.82
CA ALA A 16 9.52 -15.38 26.73
C ALA A 16 9.63 -13.96 26.15
N HIS A 17 9.73 -13.81 24.83
CA HIS A 17 9.82 -12.50 24.18
C HIS A 17 8.49 -11.76 24.06
N GLY A 18 7.37 -12.40 24.44
CA GLY A 18 6.05 -11.75 24.55
C GLY A 18 5.57 -11.59 26.00
N GLY A 19 6.39 -11.99 26.98
CA GLY A 19 6.01 -12.06 28.39
C GLY A 19 6.24 -10.79 29.23
N GLY A 20 6.64 -9.67 28.61
CA GLY A 20 6.86 -8.39 29.32
C GLY A 20 8.14 -8.33 30.18
N GLY A 21 8.96 -9.38 30.19
CA GLY A 21 10.19 -9.47 30.99
C GLY A 21 11.46 -8.99 30.28
N THR A 22 12.61 -9.36 30.84
CA THR A 22 13.95 -8.98 30.34
C THR A 22 14.23 -9.46 28.91
N ALA A 23 13.73 -10.64 28.53
CA ALA A 23 13.85 -11.16 27.16
C ALA A 23 13.12 -10.29 26.13
N MET A 24 11.88 -9.86 26.44
CA MET A 24 11.11 -8.95 25.60
C MET A 24 11.77 -7.58 25.51
N ARG A 25 12.21 -7.01 26.64
CA ARG A 25 12.93 -5.72 26.64
C ARG A 25 14.19 -5.78 25.77
N ALA A 26 14.99 -6.84 25.90
CA ALA A 26 16.19 -7.01 25.08
C ALA A 26 15.87 -7.15 23.58
N LEU A 27 14.78 -7.84 23.22
CA LEU A 27 14.30 -7.88 21.83
C LEU A 27 13.94 -6.47 21.34
N ILE A 28 13.21 -5.69 22.14
CA ILE A 28 12.84 -4.32 21.79
C ILE A 28 14.07 -3.44 21.58
N ASP A 29 15.00 -3.45 22.52
CA ASP A 29 16.16 -2.56 22.49
C ASP A 29 17.10 -2.91 21.32
N THR A 30 17.40 -4.19 21.11
CA THR A 30 18.43 -4.66 20.15
C THR A 30 17.91 -4.94 18.74
N LEU A 31 16.60 -4.83 18.52
CA LEU A 31 16.00 -5.04 17.21
C LEU A 31 15.20 -3.83 16.78
N PHE A 32 14.13 -3.50 17.51
CA PHE A 32 13.19 -2.47 17.07
C PHE A 32 13.77 -1.07 17.28
N LEU A 33 14.32 -0.75 18.45
CA LEU A 33 14.86 0.59 18.69
C LEU A 33 16.12 0.86 17.87
N GLU A 34 17.03 -0.11 17.77
CA GLU A 34 18.22 0.00 16.94
C GLU A 34 17.87 0.27 15.47
N ALA A 35 16.77 -0.33 14.96
CA ALA A 35 16.35 -0.13 13.58
C ALA A 35 15.55 1.18 13.36
N PHE A 36 14.63 1.53 14.25
CA PHE A 36 13.64 2.59 14.00
C PHE A 36 14.00 3.96 14.57
N SER A 37 14.90 4.04 15.56
CA SER A 37 15.17 5.30 16.24
C SER A 37 16.31 6.08 15.60
N ALA A 38 16.12 7.39 15.43
CA ALA A 38 17.22 8.33 15.30
C ALA A 38 17.87 8.53 16.68
N THR A 39 19.21 8.60 16.73
CA THR A 39 19.95 8.88 17.96
C THR A 39 19.88 10.37 18.31
N PRO A 40 19.67 10.76 19.60
CA PRO A 40 19.41 9.93 20.78
C PRO A 40 17.95 9.51 20.94
N HIS A 41 17.72 8.34 21.57
CA HIS A 41 16.39 7.80 21.80
C HIS A 41 15.54 8.72 22.69
N ALA A 42 14.29 8.94 22.30
CA ALA A 42 13.30 9.50 23.19
C ALA A 42 13.06 8.53 24.37
N PRO A 43 12.68 9.02 25.56
CA PRO A 43 12.24 8.16 26.65
C PRO A 43 11.13 7.21 26.20
N GLN A 44 11.27 5.92 26.50
CA GLN A 44 10.25 4.91 26.22
C GLN A 44 9.12 4.99 27.26
N GLU A 45 8.22 5.95 27.04
CA GLU A 45 6.95 6.06 27.77
C GLU A 45 5.89 5.14 27.13
N ASP A 46 4.70 5.08 27.72
CA ASP A 46 3.58 4.29 27.18
C ASP A 46 3.04 4.84 25.84
N GLN A 47 3.51 6.02 25.40
CA GLN A 47 3.05 6.70 24.19
C GLN A 47 4.11 7.60 23.55
N ALA A 48 4.03 7.72 22.23
CA ALA A 48 4.74 8.76 21.49
C ALA A 48 4.12 10.14 21.73
N ARG A 49 4.95 11.18 21.74
CA ARG A 49 4.53 12.59 21.84
C ARG A 49 4.88 13.31 20.54
N LEU A 50 3.87 13.79 19.82
CA LEU A 50 4.05 14.55 18.58
C LEU A 50 3.77 16.04 18.84
N PRO A 51 4.68 16.96 18.45
CA PRO A 51 4.51 18.38 18.71
C PRO A 51 3.39 18.96 17.84
N LEU A 52 2.25 19.30 18.45
CA LEU A 52 1.07 19.82 17.75
C LEU A 52 1.35 21.08 16.94
N GLU A 53 2.20 21.99 17.45
CA GLU A 53 2.59 23.21 16.75
C GLU A 53 3.27 22.92 15.39
N ALA A 54 4.16 21.93 15.36
CA ALA A 54 4.82 21.53 14.11
C ALA A 54 3.85 20.87 13.12
N LEU A 55 2.87 20.10 13.61
CA LEU A 55 1.84 19.51 12.76
C LEU A 55 0.91 20.58 12.18
N ALA A 56 0.47 21.53 13.00
CA ALA A 56 -0.40 22.63 12.59
C ALA A 56 0.28 23.59 11.60
N ALA A 57 1.61 23.69 11.62
CA ALA A 57 2.35 24.48 10.63
C ALA A 57 2.31 23.88 9.21
N GLY A 58 2.04 22.57 9.08
CA GLY A 58 2.02 21.87 7.79
C GLY A 58 0.65 21.82 7.10
N GLY A 59 -0.44 22.11 7.81
CA GLY A 59 -1.80 21.96 7.28
C GLY A 59 -2.89 22.14 8.33
N ASP A 60 -4.14 21.97 7.90
CA ASP A 60 -5.33 22.31 8.70
C ASP A 60 -6.08 21.08 9.26
N ARG A 61 -5.73 19.88 8.79
CA ARG A 61 -6.36 18.63 9.20
C ARG A 61 -5.32 17.53 9.42
N LEU A 62 -5.60 16.66 10.38
CA LEU A 62 -4.84 15.44 10.62
C LEU A 62 -5.54 14.27 9.91
N ALA A 63 -4.81 13.55 9.09
CA ALA A 63 -5.22 12.25 8.58
C ALA A 63 -4.74 11.14 9.51
N PHE A 64 -5.56 10.12 9.70
CA PHE A 64 -5.23 8.94 10.49
C PHE A 64 -5.75 7.69 9.78
N THR A 65 -4.88 6.70 9.58
CA THR A 65 -5.24 5.41 8.98
C THR A 65 -4.63 4.26 9.77
N THR A 66 -5.12 3.06 9.55
CA THR A 66 -4.52 1.83 10.07
C THR A 66 -4.80 0.67 9.15
N ASP A 67 -3.82 -0.21 9.01
CA ASP A 67 -3.97 -1.45 8.29
C ASP A 67 -3.22 -2.60 8.95
N SER A 68 -3.71 -3.82 8.70
CA SER A 68 -3.08 -5.05 9.18
C SER A 68 -2.67 -5.91 7.99
N PHE A 69 -1.43 -6.39 8.06
CA PHE A 69 -0.76 -7.08 6.98
C PHE A 69 -0.58 -8.55 7.37
N VAL A 70 -1.08 -9.42 6.51
CA VAL A 70 -1.14 -10.87 6.74
C VAL A 70 -0.65 -11.67 5.53
N VAL A 71 0.06 -10.99 4.62
CA VAL A 71 0.62 -11.55 3.38
C VAL A 71 1.34 -12.88 3.59
N GLU A 72 1.12 -13.79 2.65
CA GLU A 72 1.82 -15.07 2.57
C GLU A 72 2.34 -15.30 1.14
N PRO A 73 3.66 -15.58 0.97
CA PRO A 73 4.69 -15.73 2.00
C PRO A 73 5.13 -14.40 2.65
N LEU A 74 5.83 -14.45 3.80
CA LEU A 74 6.31 -13.24 4.50
C LEU A 74 7.37 -12.45 3.68
N GLU A 75 8.16 -13.15 2.87
CA GLU A 75 9.18 -12.59 1.98
C GLU A 75 8.87 -13.05 0.55
N PHE A 76 8.86 -12.11 -0.40
CA PHE A 76 8.47 -12.35 -1.79
C PHE A 76 9.32 -11.51 -2.76
N PRO A 77 9.35 -11.83 -4.06
CA PRO A 77 10.05 -11.01 -5.04
C PRO A 77 9.57 -9.55 -4.97
N GLY A 78 10.49 -8.61 -4.76
CA GLY A 78 10.18 -7.17 -4.66
C GLY A 78 9.81 -6.67 -3.27
N GLY A 79 9.71 -7.51 -2.24
CA GLY A 79 9.41 -7.02 -0.89
C GLY A 79 9.23 -8.08 0.19
N ASN A 80 8.70 -7.65 1.32
CA ASN A 80 8.27 -8.50 2.41
C ASN A 80 7.14 -7.80 3.18
N ILE A 81 6.53 -8.50 4.14
CA ILE A 81 5.49 -7.97 5.02
C ILE A 81 5.88 -6.65 5.72
N GLY A 82 7.18 -6.42 5.96
CA GLY A 82 7.67 -5.19 6.56
C GLY A 82 7.62 -4.01 5.60
N THR A 83 8.15 -4.17 4.38
CA THR A 83 8.02 -3.15 3.33
C THR A 83 6.55 -2.84 3.08
N LEU A 84 5.73 -3.88 2.97
CA LEU A 84 4.30 -3.77 2.76
C LEU A 84 3.60 -2.96 3.86
N ALA A 85 3.89 -3.27 5.13
CA ALA A 85 3.29 -2.57 6.25
C ALA A 85 3.57 -1.06 6.24
N VAL A 86 4.80 -0.67 5.92
CA VAL A 86 5.15 0.74 5.83
C VAL A 86 4.52 1.38 4.59
N CYS A 87 4.67 0.76 3.41
CA CYS A 87 4.13 1.28 2.15
C CYS A 87 2.62 1.47 2.21
N GLY A 88 1.85 0.45 2.58
CA GLY A 88 0.38 0.51 2.59
C GLY A 88 -0.14 1.66 3.45
N THR A 89 0.31 1.75 4.71
CA THR A 89 -0.11 2.83 5.60
C THR A 89 0.37 4.22 5.15
N VAL A 90 1.55 4.32 4.54
CA VAL A 90 2.03 5.58 3.92
C VAL A 90 1.17 5.96 2.72
N ASN A 91 0.78 4.98 1.91
CA ASN A 91 0.02 5.16 0.68
C ASN A 91 -1.40 5.62 0.99
N ASP A 92 -2.08 5.00 1.96
CA ASP A 92 -3.39 5.43 2.47
C ASP A 92 -3.40 6.92 2.83
N LEU A 93 -2.40 7.37 3.59
CA LEU A 93 -2.26 8.77 3.97
C LEU A 93 -2.04 9.66 2.74
N ALA A 94 -1.12 9.24 1.86
CA ALA A 94 -0.75 9.99 0.67
C ALA A 94 -1.95 10.17 -0.27
N VAL A 95 -2.71 9.10 -0.58
CA VAL A 95 -3.88 9.18 -1.46
C VAL A 95 -5.05 9.93 -0.81
N GLY A 96 -5.11 10.02 0.52
CA GLY A 96 -5.96 10.98 1.23
C GLY A 96 -5.54 12.45 1.09
N GLY A 97 -4.46 12.73 0.36
CA GLY A 97 -3.87 14.08 0.20
C GLY A 97 -3.04 14.54 1.40
N ALA A 98 -2.75 13.66 2.35
CA ALA A 98 -1.94 13.97 3.52
C ALA A 98 -0.45 13.72 3.23
N ARG A 99 0.40 14.54 3.85
CA ARG A 99 1.84 14.25 3.97
C ARG A 99 2.04 13.34 5.19
N PRO A 100 2.50 12.09 5.01
CA PRO A 100 2.74 11.17 6.13
C PRO A 100 3.81 11.72 7.08
N VAL A 101 3.63 11.54 8.39
CA VAL A 101 4.54 12.09 9.41
C VAL A 101 5.12 11.02 10.30
N ALA A 102 4.26 10.15 10.84
CA ALA A 102 4.66 9.16 11.82
C ALA A 102 3.79 7.92 11.74
N LEU A 103 4.39 6.78 12.05
CA LEU A 103 3.74 5.48 12.11
C LEU A 103 3.87 4.88 13.51
N SER A 104 2.89 4.07 13.90
CA SER A 104 3.03 3.02 14.91
C SER A 104 3.24 1.67 14.22
N ALA A 105 3.90 0.72 14.89
CA ALA A 105 4.04 -0.65 14.41
C ALA A 105 3.80 -1.67 15.54
N ALA A 106 2.76 -2.48 15.40
CA ALA A 106 2.42 -3.57 16.31
C ALA A 106 2.70 -4.93 15.64
N PHE A 107 3.37 -5.82 16.36
CA PHE A 107 3.78 -7.13 15.84
C PHE A 107 3.12 -8.26 16.62
N ILE A 108 2.54 -9.22 15.91
CA ILE A 108 2.09 -10.51 16.47
C ILE A 108 3.00 -11.59 15.89
N LEU A 109 3.87 -12.13 16.72
CA LEU A 109 4.87 -13.13 16.36
C LEU A 109 4.36 -14.53 16.75
N ALA A 110 4.48 -15.50 15.86
CA ALA A 110 4.32 -16.90 16.23
C ALA A 110 5.55 -17.41 16.99
N GLU A 111 5.34 -18.15 18.08
CA GLU A 111 6.42 -18.92 18.69
C GLU A 111 7.07 -19.84 17.66
N GLY A 112 8.39 -19.80 17.58
CA GLY A 112 9.18 -20.53 16.58
C GLY A 112 9.56 -19.70 15.35
N LEU A 113 9.09 -18.46 15.20
CA LEU A 113 9.56 -17.56 14.13
C LEU A 113 11.09 -17.40 14.19
N GLU A 114 11.76 -17.42 13.03
CA GLU A 114 13.21 -17.23 12.98
C GLU A 114 13.57 -15.78 13.26
N LEU A 115 14.44 -15.55 14.25
CA LEU A 115 14.91 -14.20 14.56
C LEU A 115 15.59 -13.55 13.35
N ALA A 116 16.28 -14.34 12.52
CA ALA A 116 16.92 -13.83 11.30
C ALA A 116 15.91 -13.29 10.28
N CYS A 117 14.76 -13.95 10.12
CA CYS A 117 13.67 -13.48 9.27
C CYS A 117 13.08 -12.17 9.82
N LEU A 118 12.76 -12.14 11.13
CA LEU A 118 12.27 -10.92 11.78
C LEU A 118 13.26 -9.75 11.65
N ARG A 119 14.58 -10.01 11.74
CA ARG A 119 15.62 -9.00 11.54
C ARG A 119 15.59 -8.38 10.14
N ARG A 120 15.42 -9.20 9.09
CA ARG A 120 15.31 -8.69 7.71
C ARG A 120 14.06 -7.86 7.49
N ILE A 121 12.93 -8.30 8.05
CA ILE A 121 11.65 -7.60 7.98
C ILE A 121 11.73 -6.23 8.67
N VAL A 122 12.24 -6.19 9.90
CA VAL A 122 12.42 -4.94 10.66
C VAL A 122 13.40 -3.99 9.96
N ALA A 123 14.50 -4.51 9.38
CA ALA A 123 15.42 -3.70 8.59
C ALA A 123 14.73 -3.10 7.35
N SER A 124 13.88 -3.87 6.67
CA SER A 124 13.12 -3.41 5.49
C SER A 124 12.10 -2.33 5.87
N MET A 125 11.43 -2.47 7.03
CA MET A 125 10.55 -1.42 7.56
C MET A 125 11.32 -0.13 7.84
N ALA A 126 12.51 -0.21 8.44
CA ALA A 126 13.32 0.97 8.74
C ALA A 126 13.79 1.68 7.46
N GLU A 127 14.23 0.92 6.45
CA GLU A 127 14.62 1.45 5.15
C GLU A 127 13.45 2.12 4.43
N CYS A 128 12.29 1.45 4.38
CA CYS A 128 11.10 2.00 3.76
C CYS A 128 10.58 3.26 4.47
N ALA A 129 10.63 3.29 5.81
CA ALA A 129 10.25 4.47 6.58
C ALA A 129 11.17 5.66 6.27
N ARG A 130 12.49 5.41 6.17
CA ARG A 130 13.48 6.40 5.77
C ARG A 130 13.21 6.93 4.34
N GLU A 131 12.90 6.06 3.39
CA GLU A 131 12.59 6.44 2.01
C GLU A 131 11.30 7.27 1.91
N ALA A 132 10.28 6.90 2.69
CA ALA A 132 9.03 7.65 2.79
C ALA A 132 9.14 8.95 3.61
N GLY A 133 10.27 9.20 4.27
CA GLY A 133 10.47 10.37 5.13
C GLY A 133 9.64 10.34 6.42
N VAL A 134 9.19 9.15 6.87
CA VAL A 134 8.39 8.97 8.08
C VAL A 134 9.21 8.34 9.20
N ARG A 135 8.71 8.45 10.43
CA ARG A 135 9.31 7.80 11.60
C ARG A 135 8.34 6.80 12.22
N ILE A 136 8.84 5.63 12.59
CA ILE A 136 8.09 4.71 13.44
C ILE A 136 8.33 5.14 14.90
N VAL A 137 7.32 5.74 15.52
CA VAL A 137 7.47 6.48 16.79
C VAL A 137 6.99 5.72 18.02
N THR A 138 6.19 4.68 17.83
CA THR A 138 5.67 3.82 18.89
C THR A 138 5.37 2.43 18.34
N GLY A 139 5.18 1.44 19.20
CA GLY A 139 4.88 0.10 18.76
C GLY A 139 4.52 -0.85 19.88
N ASP A 140 4.20 -2.08 19.49
CA ASP A 140 3.87 -3.17 20.40
C ASP A 140 4.42 -4.50 19.88
N THR A 141 4.69 -5.44 20.78
CA THR A 141 5.11 -6.79 20.39
C THR A 141 4.39 -7.82 21.25
N LYS A 142 3.75 -8.78 20.59
CA LYS A 142 3.12 -9.95 21.20
C LYS A 142 3.70 -11.22 20.60
N VAL A 143 3.91 -12.22 21.44
CA VAL A 143 4.25 -13.57 20.99
C VAL A 143 3.10 -14.49 21.37
N VAL A 144 2.59 -15.22 20.38
CA VAL A 144 1.49 -16.18 20.56
C VAL A 144 2.01 -17.61 20.42
N PRO A 145 1.33 -18.60 21.04
CA PRO A 145 1.73 -19.99 20.92
C PRO A 145 1.80 -20.47 19.48
N LYS A 146 2.63 -21.48 19.23
CA LYS A 146 2.75 -22.09 17.90
C LYS A 146 1.38 -22.52 17.36
N GLY A 147 1.08 -22.09 16.13
CA GLY A 147 -0.19 -22.38 15.44
C GLY A 147 -1.32 -21.37 15.69
N ALA A 148 -1.14 -20.39 16.58
CA ALA A 148 -2.12 -19.32 16.81
C ALA A 148 -2.00 -18.14 15.82
N CYS A 149 -0.84 -18.00 15.19
CA CYS A 149 -0.53 -17.06 14.11
C CYS A 149 0.36 -17.78 13.11
N ASP A 150 0.22 -17.47 11.83
CA ASP A 150 1.05 -18.05 10.78
C ASP A 150 2.30 -17.21 10.53
N GLY A 151 3.28 -17.39 11.42
CA GLY A 151 4.59 -16.74 11.32
C GLY A 151 4.63 -15.34 11.94
N LEU A 152 4.09 -14.35 11.24
CA LEU A 152 4.13 -12.94 11.64
C LEU A 152 2.94 -12.18 11.04
N TYR A 153 2.25 -11.41 11.87
CA TYR A 153 1.35 -10.34 11.42
C TYR A 153 1.87 -8.99 11.91
N VAL A 154 1.72 -7.98 11.07
CA VAL A 154 2.12 -6.60 11.36
C VAL A 154 0.90 -5.70 11.21
N THR A 155 0.66 -4.84 12.18
CA THR A 155 -0.32 -3.76 12.07
C THR A 155 0.41 -2.44 12.17
N THR A 156 0.18 -1.55 11.22
CA THR A 156 0.70 -0.19 11.25
C THR A 156 -0.45 0.79 11.24
N SER A 157 -0.34 1.81 12.08
CA SER A 157 -1.23 2.97 12.03
C SER A 157 -0.40 4.19 11.70
N GLY A 158 -0.95 5.11 10.92
CA GLY A 158 -0.22 6.27 10.42
C GLY A 158 -0.97 7.55 10.68
N VAL A 159 -0.23 8.60 11.03
CA VAL A 159 -0.73 9.97 11.04
C VAL A 159 -0.03 10.80 9.97
N GLY A 160 -0.81 11.65 9.31
CA GLY A 160 -0.34 12.58 8.30
C GLY A 160 -1.03 13.93 8.41
N ILE A 161 -0.48 14.94 7.73
CA ILE A 161 -1.03 16.30 7.73
C ILE A 161 -1.60 16.59 6.35
N ILE A 162 -2.88 16.97 6.27
CA ILE A 162 -3.50 17.43 5.03
C ILE A 162 -3.23 18.93 4.89
N PRO A 163 -2.53 19.37 3.82
CA PRO A 163 -2.31 20.80 3.58
C PRO A 163 -3.63 21.57 3.41
N ALA A 164 -3.65 22.82 3.84
CA ALA A 164 -4.80 23.70 3.63
C ALA A 164 -5.13 23.81 2.14
N GLY A 165 -6.42 23.71 1.80
CA GLY A 165 -6.91 23.73 0.42
C GLY A 165 -6.86 22.40 -0.34
N CYS A 166 -6.18 21.38 0.20
CA CYS A 166 -6.24 20.02 -0.37
C CYS A 166 -7.58 19.37 -0.03
N ASN A 167 -8.39 19.02 -1.04
CA ASN A 167 -9.75 18.50 -0.87
C ASN A 167 -10.00 17.27 -1.75
N ILE A 168 -9.08 16.30 -1.68
CA ILE A 168 -9.21 15.01 -2.35
C ILE A 168 -10.39 14.25 -1.75
N SER A 169 -11.26 13.70 -2.60
CA SER A 169 -12.40 12.89 -2.17
C SER A 169 -12.82 11.91 -3.25
N ILE A 170 -13.15 10.68 -2.84
CA ILE A 170 -13.68 9.65 -3.73
C ILE A 170 -15.03 10.04 -4.37
N ALA A 171 -15.74 11.00 -3.78
CA ALA A 171 -17.03 11.51 -4.25
C ALA A 171 -16.91 12.78 -5.12
N ALA A 172 -15.69 13.23 -5.45
CA ALA A 172 -15.47 14.50 -6.14
C ALA A 172 -15.29 14.38 -7.66
N ALA A 173 -15.38 13.17 -8.23
CA ALA A 173 -15.24 12.99 -9.68
C ALA A 173 -16.42 13.60 -10.43
N GLN A 174 -16.14 14.18 -11.60
CA GLN A 174 -17.11 14.90 -12.41
C GLN A 174 -17.05 14.44 -13.88
N PRO A 175 -18.18 14.51 -14.60
CA PRO A 175 -18.18 14.29 -16.04
C PRO A 175 -17.13 15.17 -16.75
N GLY A 176 -16.34 14.56 -17.62
CA GLY A 176 -15.22 15.19 -18.32
C GLY A 176 -13.85 14.94 -17.68
N ASP A 177 -13.78 14.51 -16.42
CA ASP A 177 -12.50 14.19 -15.79
C ASP A 177 -11.82 12.97 -16.45
N VAL A 178 -10.51 12.89 -16.28
CA VAL A 178 -9.65 11.83 -16.83
C VAL A 178 -9.14 10.94 -15.72
N VAL A 179 -9.17 9.62 -15.97
CA VAL A 179 -8.70 8.59 -15.05
C VAL A 179 -7.26 8.22 -15.42
N LEU A 180 -6.34 8.37 -14.48
CA LEU A 180 -4.92 8.04 -14.63
C LEU A 180 -4.53 6.92 -13.66
N VAL A 181 -3.52 6.15 -14.05
CA VAL A 181 -2.75 5.27 -13.17
C VAL A 181 -1.28 5.59 -13.28
N ASN A 182 -0.49 5.32 -12.23
CA ASN A 182 0.95 5.64 -12.25
C ASN A 182 1.83 4.56 -12.87
N GLY A 183 1.33 3.36 -13.16
CA GLY A 183 2.17 2.30 -13.70
C GLY A 183 1.39 1.05 -14.06
N THR A 184 2.12 -0.05 -14.26
CA THR A 184 1.55 -1.33 -14.63
C THR A 184 0.55 -1.87 -13.60
N LEU A 185 -0.37 -2.73 -14.00
CA LEU A 185 -1.41 -3.25 -13.11
C LEU A 185 -1.23 -4.74 -12.84
N GLY A 186 -1.45 -5.15 -11.59
CA GLY A 186 -1.47 -6.53 -11.13
C GLY A 186 -0.12 -7.13 -10.78
N ASP A 187 0.97 -6.33 -10.76
CA ASP A 187 2.33 -6.81 -10.49
C ASP A 187 2.44 -7.51 -9.13
N HIS A 188 1.95 -6.88 -8.04
CA HIS A 188 2.02 -7.48 -6.71
C HIS A 188 1.19 -8.75 -6.62
N GLY A 189 -0.06 -8.73 -7.05
CA GLY A 189 -0.90 -9.93 -6.97
C GLY A 189 -0.33 -11.12 -7.74
N ALA A 190 0.24 -10.87 -8.93
CA ALA A 190 0.93 -11.89 -9.71
C ALA A 190 2.23 -12.37 -9.03
N ALA A 191 3.02 -11.46 -8.43
CA ALA A 191 4.24 -11.82 -7.72
C ALA A 191 3.97 -12.74 -6.51
N ILE A 192 2.93 -12.45 -5.72
CA ILE A 192 2.54 -13.28 -4.57
C ILE A 192 2.08 -14.66 -5.03
N LEU A 193 1.25 -14.72 -6.08
CA LEU A 193 0.81 -15.98 -6.69
C LEU A 193 1.98 -16.86 -7.14
N CYS A 194 2.95 -16.27 -7.83
CA CYS A 194 4.16 -16.98 -8.26
C CYS A 194 4.99 -17.42 -7.05
N ALA A 195 5.12 -16.59 -6.01
CA ALA A 195 5.93 -16.88 -4.83
C ALA A 195 5.38 -18.02 -3.96
N ARG A 196 4.06 -18.28 -3.99
CA ARG A 196 3.45 -19.43 -3.29
C ARG A 196 3.86 -20.78 -3.90
N GLY A 197 4.26 -20.80 -5.16
CA GLY A 197 4.79 -21.99 -5.80
C GLY A 197 3.74 -23.06 -6.17
N ASP A 198 2.45 -22.81 -5.92
CA ASP A 198 1.36 -23.77 -6.18
C ASP A 198 1.21 -24.14 -7.67
N LEU A 199 1.77 -23.32 -8.58
CA LEU A 199 1.47 -23.37 -10.01
C LEU A 199 2.68 -23.69 -10.90
N ALA A 200 3.86 -23.92 -10.30
CA ALA A 200 5.12 -24.17 -11.03
C ALA A 200 5.40 -23.16 -12.16
N LEU A 201 4.91 -21.92 -12.02
CA LEU A 201 5.15 -20.83 -12.96
C LEU A 201 6.52 -20.22 -12.66
N ASP A 202 7.49 -20.47 -13.54
CA ASP A 202 8.81 -19.84 -13.47
C ASP A 202 8.79 -18.50 -14.22
N VAL A 203 8.21 -17.48 -13.58
CA VAL A 203 8.12 -16.13 -14.13
C VAL A 203 8.64 -15.13 -13.10
N ALA A 204 9.64 -14.34 -13.49
CA ALA A 204 10.25 -13.34 -12.63
C ALA A 204 9.39 -12.07 -12.56
N ILE A 205 8.30 -12.12 -11.77
CA ILE A 205 7.46 -10.96 -11.44
C ILE A 205 7.79 -10.53 -10.03
N ALA A 206 8.22 -9.27 -9.88
CA ALA A 206 8.42 -8.64 -8.58
C ALA A 206 7.19 -7.80 -8.22
N SER A 207 6.84 -7.78 -6.94
CA SER A 207 5.86 -6.85 -6.41
C SER A 207 6.30 -5.41 -6.67
N ASP A 208 5.30 -4.57 -6.92
CA ASP A 208 5.44 -3.13 -7.08
C ASP A 208 5.43 -2.34 -5.77
N CYS A 209 5.49 -3.02 -4.62
CA CYS A 209 5.38 -2.41 -3.30
C CYS A 209 6.35 -1.24 -3.10
N ALA A 210 5.81 -0.03 -2.96
CA ALA A 210 6.60 1.19 -2.85
C ALA A 210 5.81 2.32 -2.17
N PRO A 211 6.48 3.22 -1.43
CA PRO A 211 5.83 4.38 -0.83
C PRO A 211 5.55 5.45 -1.89
N LEU A 212 4.29 5.87 -2.00
CA LEU A 212 3.77 6.76 -3.05
C LEU A 212 3.74 8.24 -2.64
N GLY A 213 4.13 8.59 -1.41
CA GLY A 213 4.07 9.97 -0.90
C GLY A 213 4.69 11.00 -1.85
N GLY A 214 5.94 10.80 -2.27
CA GLY A 214 6.63 11.72 -3.19
C GLY A 214 6.00 11.79 -4.60
N LEU A 215 5.44 10.67 -5.07
CA LEU A 215 4.71 10.62 -6.35
C LEU A 215 3.41 11.44 -6.26
N VAL A 216 2.65 11.27 -5.16
CA VAL A 216 1.41 12.02 -4.93
C VAL A 216 1.69 13.50 -4.78
N GLU A 217 2.74 13.90 -4.05
CA GLU A 217 3.15 15.31 -3.97
C GLU A 217 3.47 15.89 -5.35
N THR A 218 4.19 15.13 -6.18
CA THR A 218 4.52 15.52 -7.55
C THR A 218 3.26 15.71 -8.41
N LEU A 219 2.29 14.80 -8.29
CA LEU A 219 1.02 14.86 -8.99
C LEU A 219 0.18 16.07 -8.55
N LEU A 220 -0.01 16.26 -7.25
CA LEU A 220 -0.83 17.35 -6.70
C LEU A 220 -0.23 18.73 -6.97
N ALA A 221 1.09 18.84 -7.04
CA ALA A 221 1.75 20.08 -7.45
C ALA A 221 1.51 20.42 -8.93
N ALA A 222 1.46 19.41 -9.79
CA ALA A 222 1.24 19.55 -11.23
C ALA A 222 -0.23 19.71 -11.62
N ALA A 223 -1.14 19.11 -10.84
CA ALA A 223 -2.57 19.09 -11.04
C ALA A 223 -3.31 19.39 -9.72
N PRO A 224 -3.31 20.66 -9.25
CA PRO A 224 -3.94 21.04 -7.99
C PRO A 224 -5.47 20.85 -7.99
N GLY A 225 -6.08 20.71 -9.16
CA GLY A 225 -7.49 20.42 -9.33
C GLY A 225 -7.84 18.93 -9.22
N THR A 226 -6.89 18.04 -8.94
CA THR A 226 -7.11 16.60 -8.73
C THR A 226 -8.33 16.37 -7.84
N ARG A 227 -9.26 15.53 -8.29
CA ARG A 227 -10.53 15.26 -7.61
C ARG A 227 -10.39 14.16 -6.57
N SER A 228 -9.81 13.04 -7.00
CA SER A 228 -9.76 11.80 -6.24
C SER A 228 -8.42 11.10 -6.45
N LEU A 229 -7.91 10.51 -5.37
CA LEU A 229 -6.77 9.60 -5.36
C LEU A 229 -7.12 8.41 -4.47
N ARG A 230 -6.83 7.20 -4.95
CA ARG A 230 -6.95 5.95 -4.19
C ARG A 230 -5.82 5.02 -4.61
N ASP A 231 -5.26 4.29 -3.68
CA ASP A 231 -4.35 3.19 -3.97
C ASP A 231 -5.14 1.94 -4.40
N ALA A 232 -4.55 1.13 -5.27
CA ALA A 232 -5.23 0.01 -5.92
C ALA A 232 -4.89 -1.35 -5.28
N THR A 233 -5.07 -1.45 -3.97
CA THR A 233 -4.77 -2.64 -3.15
C THR A 233 -5.83 -3.74 -3.35
N ARG A 234 -6.55 -4.18 -2.32
CA ARG A 234 -7.55 -5.25 -2.44
C ARG A 234 -8.70 -4.84 -3.37
N GLY A 235 -9.05 -5.75 -4.28
CA GLY A 235 -10.03 -5.50 -5.36
C GLY A 235 -9.43 -4.78 -6.57
N GLY A 236 -8.16 -4.37 -6.50
CA GLY A 236 -7.42 -3.76 -7.60
C GLY A 236 -8.02 -2.45 -8.09
N VAL A 237 -7.65 -2.08 -9.32
CA VAL A 237 -8.18 -0.88 -9.99
C VAL A 237 -9.69 -0.97 -10.19
N ALA A 238 -10.22 -2.16 -10.45
CA ALA A 238 -11.65 -2.35 -10.64
C ALA A 238 -12.46 -2.03 -9.38
N GLY A 239 -11.99 -2.46 -8.20
CA GLY A 239 -12.62 -2.12 -6.92
C GLY A 239 -12.66 -0.61 -6.69
N VAL A 240 -11.49 0.03 -6.80
CA VAL A 240 -11.34 1.49 -6.65
C VAL A 240 -12.28 2.26 -7.59
N LEU A 241 -12.32 1.89 -8.88
CA LEU A 241 -13.16 2.60 -9.85
C LEU A 241 -14.65 2.35 -9.62
N SER A 242 -15.03 1.18 -9.10
CA SER A 242 -16.41 0.88 -8.74
C SER A 242 -16.86 1.73 -7.55
N GLU A 243 -16.05 1.82 -6.49
CA GLU A 243 -16.31 2.70 -5.34
C GLU A 243 -16.40 4.17 -5.77
N LEU A 244 -15.50 4.60 -6.67
CA LEU A 244 -15.47 5.96 -7.20
C LEU A 244 -16.73 6.28 -8.02
N ALA A 245 -17.15 5.37 -8.90
CA ALA A 245 -18.37 5.51 -9.68
C ALA A 245 -19.57 5.75 -8.77
N GLU A 246 -19.73 4.87 -7.77
CA GLU A 246 -20.84 4.89 -6.82
C GLU A 246 -20.82 6.17 -5.97
N ALA A 247 -19.69 6.49 -5.35
CA ALA A 247 -19.57 7.63 -4.45
C ALA A 247 -19.74 8.98 -5.15
N SER A 248 -19.26 9.11 -6.39
CA SER A 248 -19.39 10.34 -7.20
C SER A 248 -20.69 10.38 -8.02
N ALA A 249 -21.48 9.30 -8.03
CA ALA A 249 -22.66 9.14 -8.87
C ALA A 249 -22.39 9.36 -10.39
N VAL A 250 -21.31 8.76 -10.90
CA VAL A 250 -20.83 8.93 -12.29
C VAL A 250 -20.65 7.58 -13.00
N SER A 251 -20.47 7.61 -14.32
CA SER A 251 -20.05 6.46 -15.11
C SER A 251 -18.61 6.63 -15.59
N LEU A 252 -17.80 5.57 -15.50
CA LEU A 252 -16.42 5.54 -15.99
C LEU A 252 -16.33 4.68 -17.24
N THR A 253 -15.68 5.19 -18.29
CA THR A 253 -15.33 4.40 -19.48
C THR A 253 -13.82 4.26 -19.56
N LEU A 254 -13.34 3.02 -19.42
CA LEU A 254 -11.95 2.65 -19.55
C LEU A 254 -11.64 2.18 -20.97
N ASP A 255 -10.43 2.47 -21.43
CA ASP A 255 -9.89 1.94 -22.67
C ASP A 255 -8.96 0.78 -22.35
N GLU A 256 -9.36 -0.43 -22.73
CA GLU A 256 -8.59 -1.67 -22.48
C GLU A 256 -7.19 -1.60 -23.10
N THR A 257 -7.06 -0.96 -24.25
CA THR A 257 -5.77 -0.84 -24.95
C THR A 257 -4.81 0.14 -24.29
N ALA A 258 -5.34 1.02 -23.42
CA ALA A 258 -4.55 1.98 -22.67
C ALA A 258 -4.09 1.44 -21.31
N LEU A 259 -4.60 0.29 -20.87
CA LEU A 259 -4.20 -0.32 -19.60
C LEU A 259 -2.74 -0.79 -19.65
N PRO A 260 -1.85 -0.24 -18.81
CA PRO A 260 -0.48 -0.73 -18.74
C PRO A 260 -0.48 -2.07 -17.98
N VAL A 261 -0.34 -3.18 -18.69
CA VAL A 261 -0.19 -4.51 -18.05
C VAL A 261 1.02 -5.20 -18.65
N ARG A 262 1.84 -5.81 -17.80
CA ARG A 262 3.01 -6.57 -18.26
C ARG A 262 2.56 -7.86 -18.97
N PRO A 263 3.21 -8.27 -20.07
CA PRO A 263 2.92 -9.55 -20.72
C PRO A 263 3.00 -10.74 -19.75
N GLU A 264 3.92 -10.70 -18.79
CA GLU A 264 4.09 -11.71 -17.75
C GLU A 264 2.86 -11.79 -16.84
N VAL A 265 2.31 -10.64 -16.44
CA VAL A 265 1.10 -10.57 -15.61
C VAL A 265 -0.12 -11.05 -16.41
N VAL A 266 -0.23 -10.67 -17.69
CA VAL A 266 -1.27 -11.19 -18.59
C VAL A 266 -1.19 -12.72 -18.66
N GLY A 267 0.00 -13.28 -18.86
CA GLY A 267 0.18 -14.74 -18.91
C GLY A 267 -0.24 -15.45 -17.62
N VAL A 268 0.09 -14.90 -16.45
CA VAL A 268 -0.36 -15.43 -15.15
C VAL A 268 -1.89 -15.35 -15.04
N CYS A 269 -2.48 -14.22 -15.39
CA CYS A 269 -3.93 -14.03 -15.38
C CYS A 269 -4.67 -15.00 -16.31
N ASP A 270 -4.19 -15.17 -17.54
CA ASP A 270 -4.78 -16.06 -18.54
C ASP A 270 -4.77 -17.53 -18.09
N ILE A 271 -3.67 -17.98 -17.49
CA ILE A 271 -3.54 -19.36 -16.98
C ILE A 271 -4.52 -19.62 -15.82
N LEU A 272 -4.75 -18.61 -14.98
CA LEU A 272 -5.54 -18.74 -13.75
C LEU A 272 -6.99 -18.31 -13.90
N GLY A 273 -7.37 -17.79 -15.08
CA GLY A 273 -8.70 -17.20 -15.28
C GLY A 273 -8.94 -15.96 -14.41
N LEU A 274 -7.87 -15.22 -14.09
CA LEU A 274 -7.93 -13.97 -13.33
C LEU A 274 -7.88 -12.77 -14.28
N GLU A 275 -8.19 -11.59 -13.76
CA GLU A 275 -8.11 -10.35 -14.52
C GLU A 275 -7.12 -9.39 -13.84
N PRO A 276 -6.19 -8.76 -14.59
CA PRO A 276 -5.22 -7.83 -14.01
C PRO A 276 -5.86 -6.68 -13.24
N LEU A 277 -7.05 -6.23 -13.66
CA LEU A 277 -7.79 -5.14 -12.99
C LEU A 277 -8.26 -5.49 -11.58
N PHE A 278 -8.40 -6.77 -11.24
CA PHE A 278 -8.83 -7.24 -9.93
C PHE A 278 -7.66 -7.57 -9.00
N LEU A 279 -6.45 -7.72 -9.54
CA LEU A 279 -5.26 -8.03 -8.76
C LEU A 279 -4.81 -6.82 -7.94
N ALA A 280 -4.37 -7.10 -6.72
CA ALA A 280 -3.83 -6.09 -5.82
C ALA A 280 -2.51 -5.51 -6.31
N ASN A 281 -2.32 -4.22 -6.02
CA ASN A 281 -1.14 -3.43 -6.30
C ASN A 281 -0.71 -2.73 -5.01
N GLU A 282 0.59 -2.66 -4.75
CA GLU A 282 1.13 -2.13 -3.48
C GLU A 282 2.05 -0.92 -3.69
N GLY A 283 2.13 -0.43 -4.93
CA GLY A 283 2.77 0.81 -5.31
C GLY A 283 2.08 1.47 -6.48
N LYS A 284 0.74 1.35 -6.55
CA LYS A 284 -0.08 1.95 -7.60
C LYS A 284 -1.25 2.72 -7.03
N LEU A 285 -1.57 3.81 -7.72
CA LEU A 285 -2.72 4.66 -7.46
C LEU A 285 -3.58 4.81 -8.71
N VAL A 286 -4.84 5.12 -8.48
CA VAL A 286 -5.79 5.65 -9.44
C VAL A 286 -5.99 7.12 -9.10
N ALA A 287 -5.82 8.00 -10.08
CA ALA A 287 -6.08 9.43 -9.96
C ALA A 287 -7.21 9.85 -10.90
N VAL A 288 -8.10 10.71 -10.42
CA VAL A 288 -9.09 11.39 -11.27
C VAL A 288 -8.78 12.88 -11.27
N VAL A 289 -8.48 13.40 -12.45
CA VAL A 289 -8.03 14.78 -12.63
C VAL A 289 -8.89 15.51 -13.65
N PRO A 290 -9.06 16.84 -13.55
CA PRO A 290 -9.74 17.63 -14.57
C PRO A 290 -9.10 17.45 -15.95
N GLN A 291 -9.92 17.43 -16.99
CA GLN A 291 -9.43 17.29 -18.38
C GLN A 291 -8.33 18.29 -18.74
N THR A 292 -8.46 19.53 -18.24
CA THR A 292 -7.49 20.62 -18.49
C THR A 292 -6.13 20.40 -17.83
N GLU A 293 -6.06 19.55 -16.81
CA GLU A 293 -4.82 19.25 -16.06
C GLU A 293 -4.24 17.87 -16.41
N ALA A 294 -4.99 17.02 -17.13
CA ALA A 294 -4.66 15.63 -17.39
C ALA A 294 -3.27 15.41 -18.03
N GLU A 295 -2.93 16.19 -19.05
CA GLU A 295 -1.61 16.08 -19.71
C GLU A 295 -0.46 16.48 -18.78
N THR A 296 -0.65 17.52 -17.98
CA THR A 296 0.36 18.01 -17.03
C THR A 296 0.53 17.01 -15.88
N ALA A 297 -0.57 16.47 -15.36
CA ALA A 297 -0.57 15.39 -14.38
C ALA A 297 0.19 14.16 -14.89
N LEU A 298 -0.14 13.71 -16.10
CA LEU A 298 0.47 12.52 -16.70
C LEU A 298 1.96 12.71 -16.96
N ALA A 299 2.37 13.89 -17.44
CA ALA A 299 3.78 14.23 -17.62
C ALA A 299 4.54 14.24 -16.29
N ALA A 300 3.95 14.80 -15.23
CA ALA A 300 4.55 14.83 -13.89
C ALA A 300 4.71 13.42 -13.30
N LEU A 301 3.69 12.55 -13.45
CA LEU A 301 3.80 11.14 -13.07
C LEU A 301 4.94 10.45 -13.84
N ARG A 302 5.01 10.60 -15.17
CA ARG A 302 6.05 9.97 -16.00
C ARG A 302 7.47 10.44 -15.69
N ALA A 303 7.62 11.66 -15.20
CA ALA A 303 8.91 12.18 -14.75
C ALA A 303 9.39 11.55 -13.42
N HIS A 304 8.47 11.04 -12.60
CA HIS A 304 8.78 10.39 -11.34
C HIS A 304 9.20 8.93 -11.54
N PRO A 305 10.20 8.38 -10.81
CA PRO A 305 10.65 6.99 -10.96
C PRO A 305 9.52 5.95 -10.84
N LEU A 306 8.62 6.12 -9.87
CA LEU A 306 7.44 5.25 -9.63
C LEU A 306 6.29 5.47 -10.63
N GLY A 307 6.41 6.44 -11.53
CA GLY A 307 5.37 6.85 -12.46
C GLY A 307 5.73 6.70 -13.95
N ARG A 308 6.90 6.12 -14.26
CA ARG A 308 7.43 6.05 -15.65
C ARG A 308 6.47 5.39 -16.65
N GLN A 309 5.63 4.47 -16.18
CA GLN A 309 4.64 3.74 -16.98
C GLN A 309 3.22 4.28 -16.78
N ALA A 310 3.07 5.50 -16.26
CA ALA A 310 1.78 6.12 -16.07
C ALA A 310 1.01 6.25 -17.38
N ALA A 311 -0.30 6.08 -17.29
CA ALA A 311 -1.21 6.08 -18.42
C ALA A 311 -2.54 6.74 -18.05
N ALA A 312 -3.13 7.43 -19.02
CA ALA A 312 -4.55 7.79 -18.99
C ALA A 312 -5.34 6.57 -19.47
N ILE A 313 -6.16 6.00 -18.59
CA ILE A 313 -6.84 4.73 -18.84
C ILE A 313 -8.33 4.90 -19.12
N GLY A 314 -8.89 6.10 -18.94
CA GLY A 314 -10.32 6.31 -19.16
C GLY A 314 -10.79 7.72 -18.86
N THR A 315 -12.10 7.90 -18.97
CA THR A 315 -12.79 9.18 -18.75
C THR A 315 -14.04 9.00 -17.90
N VAL A 316 -14.38 10.02 -17.14
CA VAL A 316 -15.60 10.12 -16.35
C VAL A 316 -16.70 10.76 -17.20
N GLY A 317 -17.90 10.19 -17.15
CA GLY A 317 -19.10 10.69 -17.82
C GLY A 317 -20.29 10.73 -16.87
N GLU A 318 -21.41 11.25 -17.35
CA GLU A 318 -22.67 11.24 -16.60
C GLU A 318 -23.13 9.80 -16.33
N ALA A 319 -23.73 9.57 -15.17
CA ALA A 319 -24.37 8.30 -14.87
C ALA A 319 -25.44 7.98 -15.92
N GLY A 320 -25.43 6.74 -16.41
CA GLY A 320 -26.44 6.25 -17.33
C GLY A 320 -27.82 6.05 -16.67
N PRO A 321 -28.85 5.66 -17.44
CA PRO A 321 -30.19 5.41 -16.91
C PRO A 321 -30.26 4.27 -15.88
N TYR A 322 -29.24 3.43 -15.81
CA TYR A 322 -29.11 2.33 -14.85
C TYR A 322 -28.23 2.68 -13.63
N GLY A 323 -27.84 3.96 -13.50
CA GLY A 323 -27.01 4.46 -12.41
C GLY A 323 -25.49 4.42 -12.70
N PRO A 324 -24.68 4.62 -11.66
CA PRO A 324 -23.23 4.58 -11.74
C PRO A 324 -22.71 3.25 -12.29
N SER A 325 -21.62 3.30 -13.04
CA SER A 325 -21.07 2.10 -13.68
C SER A 325 -19.63 2.29 -14.13
N VAL A 326 -18.88 1.18 -14.19
CA VAL A 326 -17.56 1.13 -14.83
C VAL A 326 -17.67 0.26 -16.07
N VAL A 327 -17.24 0.79 -17.21
CA VAL A 327 -17.32 0.11 -18.50
C VAL A 327 -15.92 0.02 -19.10
N LEU A 328 -15.50 -1.19 -19.48
CA LEU A 328 -14.30 -1.41 -20.25
C LEU A 328 -14.63 -1.47 -21.75
N ARG A 329 -13.94 -0.67 -22.55
CA ARG A 329 -14.03 -0.68 -24.02
C ARG A 329 -12.81 -1.35 -24.62
N ASN A 330 -13.03 -2.40 -25.41
CA ASN A 330 -11.97 -3.12 -26.10
C ASN A 330 -11.54 -2.44 -27.41
N ALA A 331 -10.48 -2.97 -28.03
CA ALA A 331 -9.91 -2.47 -29.30
C ALA A 331 -10.92 -2.47 -30.47
N PHE A 332 -11.96 -3.30 -30.41
CA PHE A 332 -12.99 -3.42 -31.44
C PHE A 332 -14.24 -2.57 -31.14
N GLY A 333 -14.21 -1.76 -30.08
CA GLY A 333 -15.33 -0.93 -29.64
C GLY A 333 -16.40 -1.68 -28.84
N GLY A 334 -16.21 -2.97 -28.58
CA GLY A 334 -17.04 -3.76 -27.67
C GLY A 334 -16.93 -3.23 -26.26
N ARG A 335 -18.04 -3.29 -25.51
CA ARG A 335 -18.15 -2.77 -24.15
C ARG A 335 -18.59 -3.87 -23.19
N ARG A 336 -17.94 -3.96 -22.04
CA ARG A 336 -18.39 -4.80 -20.92
C ARG A 336 -18.38 -4.01 -19.63
N THR A 337 -19.32 -4.31 -18.75
CA THR A 337 -19.33 -3.74 -17.40
C THR A 337 -18.24 -4.40 -16.57
N VAL A 338 -17.46 -3.60 -15.87
CA VAL A 338 -16.55 -4.04 -14.81
C VAL A 338 -17.32 -3.88 -13.50
N THR A 339 -17.48 -4.98 -12.77
CA THR A 339 -18.21 -4.99 -11.50
C THR A 339 -17.24 -5.08 -10.34
N MET A 340 -17.70 -4.64 -9.16
CA MET A 340 -17.02 -4.93 -7.90
C MET A 340 -16.75 -6.44 -7.79
N PRO A 341 -15.52 -6.86 -7.45
CA PRO A 341 -15.23 -8.25 -7.13
C PRO A 341 -16.15 -8.76 -6.03
N SER A 342 -16.66 -10.00 -6.16
CA SER A 342 -17.56 -10.60 -5.17
C SER A 342 -16.90 -10.92 -3.82
N GLY A 343 -15.58 -10.83 -3.74
CA GLY A 343 -14.78 -11.09 -2.55
C GLY A 343 -13.28 -11.11 -2.88
N GLU A 344 -12.47 -11.50 -1.90
CA GLU A 344 -11.03 -11.69 -2.08
C GLU A 344 -10.80 -12.84 -3.07
N GLN A 345 -10.31 -12.54 -4.28
CA GLN A 345 -9.98 -13.57 -5.28
C GLN A 345 -8.80 -14.44 -4.82
N LEU A 346 -7.95 -13.88 -3.96
CA LEU A 346 -6.67 -14.46 -3.54
C LEU A 346 -6.44 -14.18 -2.06
N PRO A 347 -6.65 -15.16 -1.16
CA PRO A 347 -6.52 -14.94 0.27
C PRO A 347 -5.09 -14.54 0.64
N ARG A 348 -4.93 -13.63 1.61
CA ARG A 348 -3.63 -13.24 2.20
C ARG A 348 -2.66 -12.63 1.19
N ILE A 349 -3.16 -11.79 0.29
CA ILE A 349 -2.31 -11.10 -0.69
C ILE A 349 -1.53 -9.94 -0.08
N CYS A 350 -2.10 -9.29 0.95
CA CYS A 350 -1.51 -8.17 1.68
C CYS A 350 -1.61 -8.38 3.20
#